data_AF-A0A917FNN7-F1
#
_entry.id   AF-A0A917FNN7-F1
#
_cell.length_a   1.000
_cell.length_b   1.000
_cell.length_c   1.000
_cell.angle_alpha   90.00
_cell.angle_beta   90.00
_cell.angle_gamma   90.00
#
_symmetry.space_group_name_H-M   'P 1'
#
loop_
_entity.id
_entity.type
_entity.pdbx_description
1 polymer ?
#
loop_
_entity_poly.entity_id
_entity_poly.type
_entity_poly.pdbx_seq_one_letter_code
_entity_poly.pdbx_strand_id
1 'polypeptide(L)'
;MSELDLRLIAGQVETVVRELVDAAKLGAGRLLVIGTSTSEVLGRHIGTSGTLEAARSIFDGVEVVRREVGFYPVYQCCEHLNRALVTTREAMERYGLEEVAAVPVPKAGGSMAAYAYRNLQAATLVETVQAHAGIDIGDTLIGMHLRRVAVPVRPSIRTIGAAHVTMAVTRPKLIGGARAVYTLDPELPAVASNPESPGSTCE
;
A
#
# COMPACT_ATOMS: atom_id res chain seq x y z
N MET A 1 9.82 10.19 -23.22
CA MET A 1 10.58 9.34 -22.28
C MET A 1 11.05 8.13 -23.05
N SER A 2 12.29 7.68 -22.87
CA SER A 2 12.82 6.54 -23.63
C SER A 2 12.31 5.22 -23.06
N GLU A 3 12.37 4.15 -23.86
CA GLU A 3 12.04 2.79 -23.37
C GLU A 3 12.98 2.37 -22.21
N LEU A 4 14.22 2.85 -22.23
CA LEU A 4 15.18 2.61 -21.16
C LEU A 4 14.74 3.25 -19.83
N ASP A 5 14.21 4.48 -19.89
CA ASP A 5 13.69 5.18 -18.72
C ASP A 5 12.47 4.46 -18.13
N LEU A 6 11.57 3.96 -18.98
CA LEU A 6 10.39 3.20 -18.55
C LEU A 6 10.76 1.88 -17.86
N ARG A 7 11.78 1.18 -18.36
CA ARG A 7 12.31 -0.04 -17.74
C ARG A 7 12.99 0.27 -16.39
N LEU A 8 13.71 1.39 -16.32
CA LEU A 8 14.32 1.85 -15.08
C LEU A 8 13.25 2.14 -14.01
N ILE A 9 12.17 2.85 -14.36
CA ILE A 9 11.05 3.11 -13.45
C ILE A 9 10.48 1.80 -12.90
N ALA A 10 10.20 0.82 -13.76
CA ALA A 10 9.66 -0.47 -13.34
C ALA A 10 10.60 -1.20 -12.36
N GLY A 11 11.90 -1.26 -12.66
CA GLY A 11 12.89 -1.91 -11.78
C GLY A 11 13.11 -1.18 -10.46
N GLN A 12 13.05 0.16 -10.46
CA GLN A 12 13.11 0.95 -9.23
C GLN A 12 11.89 0.70 -8.35
N VAL A 13 10.68 0.69 -8.94
CA VAL A 13 9.43 0.38 -8.25
C VAL A 13 9.48 -1.03 -7.66
N GLU A 14 9.90 -2.02 -8.43
CA GLU A 14 10.07 -3.39 -7.94
C GLU A 14 10.98 -3.42 -6.71
N THR A 15 12.15 -2.76 -6.79
CA THR A 15 13.12 -2.73 -5.69
C THR A 15 12.52 -2.14 -4.41
N VAL A 16 11.90 -0.96 -4.47
CA VAL A 16 11.34 -0.32 -3.26
C VAL A 16 10.11 -1.07 -2.73
N VAL A 17 9.32 -1.70 -3.59
CA VAL A 17 8.18 -2.52 -3.16
C VAL A 17 8.67 -3.79 -2.45
N ARG A 18 9.76 -4.44 -2.92
CA ARG A 18 10.38 -5.56 -2.21
C ARG A 18 10.89 -5.14 -0.83
N GLU A 19 11.62 -4.04 -0.75
CA GLU A 19 12.07 -3.48 0.54
C GLU A 19 10.91 -3.21 1.50
N LEU A 20 9.81 -2.67 0.98
CA LEU A 20 8.62 -2.40 1.78
C LEU A 20 7.92 -3.68 2.24
N VAL A 21 7.83 -4.69 1.38
CA VAL A 21 7.29 -6.02 1.73
C VAL A 21 8.10 -6.62 2.88
N ASP A 22 9.43 -6.60 2.77
CA ASP A 22 10.32 -7.14 3.80
C ASP A 22 10.17 -6.40 5.12
N ALA A 23 10.20 -5.06 5.08
CA ALA A 23 10.03 -4.22 6.26
C ALA A 23 8.66 -4.41 6.93
N ALA A 24 7.61 -4.59 6.14
CA ALA A 24 6.24 -4.80 6.62
C ALA A 24 5.98 -6.25 7.06
N LYS A 25 6.85 -7.20 6.70
CA LYS A 25 6.55 -8.64 6.69
C LYS A 25 5.22 -8.89 5.97
N LEU A 26 5.03 -8.21 4.83
CA LEU A 26 3.79 -8.28 4.07
C LEU A 26 3.66 -9.65 3.41
N GLY A 27 2.44 -10.17 3.35
CA GLY A 27 2.17 -11.47 2.76
C GLY A 27 0.77 -11.56 2.20
N ALA A 28 0.40 -12.78 1.82
CA ALA A 28 -0.88 -13.08 1.20
C ALA A 28 -2.06 -12.49 1.97
N GLY A 29 -2.97 -11.86 1.23
CA GLY A 29 -4.20 -11.29 1.76
C GLY A 29 -4.06 -9.95 2.50
N ARG A 30 -2.85 -9.40 2.65
CA ARG A 30 -2.62 -8.06 3.24
C ARG A 30 -2.77 -6.97 2.17
N LEU A 31 -3.23 -5.78 2.59
CA LEU A 31 -3.37 -4.60 1.72
C LEU A 31 -2.08 -3.76 1.68
N LEU A 32 -1.62 -3.43 0.47
CA LEU A 32 -0.59 -2.42 0.18
C LEU A 32 -1.25 -1.25 -0.57
N VAL A 33 -1.19 -0.04 -0.01
CA VAL A 33 -1.70 1.16 -0.70
C VAL A 33 -0.60 1.85 -1.50
N ILE A 34 -0.92 2.24 -2.73
CA ILE A 34 -0.02 2.90 -3.68
C ILE A 34 -0.63 4.26 -4.05
N GLY A 35 0.05 5.33 -3.65
CA GLY A 35 -0.20 6.69 -4.12
C GLY A 35 0.81 7.05 -5.18
N THR A 36 0.37 7.69 -6.28
CA THR A 36 1.29 8.02 -7.38
C THR A 36 0.86 9.26 -8.14
N SER A 37 1.79 10.21 -8.29
CA SER A 37 1.70 11.31 -9.24
C SER A 37 2.58 11.00 -10.46
N THR A 38 1.98 10.47 -11.52
CA THR A 38 2.74 10.15 -12.75
C THR A 38 3.28 11.38 -13.46
N SER A 39 2.65 12.54 -13.31
CA SER A 39 3.20 13.81 -13.80
C SER A 39 4.47 14.23 -13.04
N GLU A 40 4.54 13.94 -11.74
CA GLU A 40 5.73 14.22 -10.93
C GLU A 40 6.86 13.26 -11.29
N VAL A 41 6.56 11.98 -11.53
CA VAL A 41 7.55 10.98 -11.98
C VAL A 41 8.24 11.45 -13.27
N LEU A 42 7.50 12.10 -14.16
CA LEU A 42 8.03 12.64 -15.42
C LEU A 42 8.76 13.98 -15.30
N GLY A 43 8.66 14.68 -14.16
CA GLY A 43 9.39 15.94 -13.94
C GLY A 43 8.86 17.18 -14.68
N ARG A 44 7.55 17.22 -15.00
CA ARG A 44 6.74 18.32 -15.63
C ARG A 44 6.39 18.17 -17.14
N HIS A 45 5.19 18.66 -17.50
CA HIS A 45 4.54 18.79 -18.83
C HIS A 45 5.08 17.91 -19.98
N ILE A 46 4.93 16.60 -19.85
CA ILE A 46 4.88 15.68 -20.99
C ILE A 46 3.41 15.35 -21.22
N GLY A 47 2.95 15.37 -22.47
CA GLY A 47 1.54 15.13 -22.81
C GLY A 47 0.99 13.81 -22.23
N THR A 48 -0.34 13.64 -22.26
CA THR A 48 -1.08 12.56 -21.60
C THR A 48 -0.62 11.13 -21.94
N SER A 49 0.06 10.92 -23.08
CA SER A 49 0.64 9.59 -23.42
C SER A 49 1.69 9.16 -22.40
N GLY A 50 2.60 10.07 -22.02
CA GLY A 50 3.72 9.75 -21.14
C GLY A 50 3.27 9.38 -19.73
N THR A 51 2.16 9.96 -19.23
CA THR A 51 1.66 9.65 -17.88
C THR A 51 1.02 8.27 -17.79
N LEU A 52 0.46 7.76 -18.89
CA LEU A 52 -0.03 6.38 -18.98
C LEU A 52 1.11 5.36 -19.12
N GLU A 53 2.15 5.69 -19.89
CA GLU A 53 3.35 4.87 -19.98
C GLU A 53 4.06 4.75 -18.62
N ALA A 54 4.20 5.86 -17.90
CA ALA A 54 4.72 5.85 -16.53
C ALA A 54 3.83 5.03 -15.57
N ALA A 55 2.50 5.19 -15.66
CA ALA A 55 1.55 4.39 -14.87
C ALA A 55 1.73 2.88 -15.13
N ARG A 56 1.92 2.50 -16.40
CA ARG A 56 2.20 1.12 -16.79
C ARG A 56 3.48 0.60 -16.16
N SER A 57 4.60 1.32 -16.27
CA SER A 57 5.87 0.89 -15.67
C SER A 57 5.76 0.72 -14.16
N ILE A 58 5.06 1.62 -13.48
CA ILE A 58 4.83 1.54 -12.03
C ILE A 58 3.96 0.33 -11.69
N PHE A 59 2.87 0.12 -12.43
CA PHE A 59 2.01 -1.04 -12.28
C PHE A 59 2.78 -2.36 -12.47
N ASP A 60 3.57 -2.45 -13.54
CA ASP A 60 4.34 -3.64 -13.89
C ASP A 60 5.35 -3.98 -12.78
N GLY A 61 6.05 -2.97 -12.24
CA GLY A 61 6.96 -3.14 -11.11
C GLY A 61 6.27 -3.62 -9.82
N VAL A 62 5.08 -3.10 -9.52
CA VAL A 62 4.27 -3.57 -8.37
C VAL A 62 3.80 -5.01 -8.59
N GLU A 63 3.33 -5.34 -9.79
CA GLU A 63 2.75 -6.65 -10.10
C GLU A 63 3.78 -7.78 -10.04
N VAL A 64 5.05 -7.54 -10.40
CA VAL A 64 6.12 -8.54 -10.23
C VAL A 64 6.18 -9.01 -8.77
N VAL A 65 6.27 -8.08 -7.82
CA VAL A 65 6.35 -8.42 -6.39
C VAL A 65 5.03 -8.98 -5.88
N ARG A 66 3.90 -8.41 -6.31
CA ARG A 66 2.57 -8.85 -5.91
C ARG A 66 2.32 -10.31 -6.26
N ARG A 67 2.70 -10.75 -7.46
CA ARG A 67 2.49 -12.14 -7.92
C ARG A 67 3.27 -13.15 -7.10
N GLU A 68 4.44 -12.76 -6.59
CA GLU A 68 5.26 -13.61 -5.72
C GLU A 68 4.74 -13.64 -4.28
N VAL A 69 4.31 -12.49 -3.74
CA VAL A 69 3.99 -12.31 -2.31
C VAL A 69 2.50 -12.52 -1.98
N GLY A 70 1.61 -12.22 -2.92
CA GLY A 70 0.17 -12.40 -2.80
C GLY A 70 -0.60 -11.31 -2.05
N PHE A 71 -0.01 -10.11 -1.85
CA PHE A 71 -0.75 -8.98 -1.27
C PHE A 71 -1.81 -8.43 -2.24
N TYR A 72 -2.80 -7.70 -1.72
CA TYR A 72 -3.76 -6.95 -2.52
C TYR A 72 -3.25 -5.53 -2.76
N PRO A 73 -3.02 -5.12 -4.01
CA PRO A 73 -2.65 -3.75 -4.33
C PRO A 73 -3.88 -2.85 -4.28
N VAL A 74 -3.72 -1.65 -3.74
CA VAL A 74 -4.77 -0.65 -3.63
C VAL A 74 -4.25 0.67 -4.19
N TYR A 75 -4.78 1.12 -5.33
CA TYR A 75 -4.28 2.31 -6.03
C TYR A 75 -5.17 3.52 -5.74
N GLN A 76 -4.59 4.54 -5.11
CA GLN A 76 -5.30 5.76 -4.75
C GLN A 76 -5.61 6.61 -6.00
N CYS A 77 -6.86 7.08 -6.14
CA CYS A 77 -7.21 8.11 -7.11
C CYS A 77 -6.73 9.49 -6.67
N CYS A 78 -6.64 10.44 -7.60
CA CYS A 78 -6.46 11.85 -7.24
C CYS A 78 -7.70 12.42 -6.51
N GLU A 79 -7.56 13.63 -5.99
CA GLU A 79 -8.58 14.37 -5.25
C GLU A 79 -9.89 14.59 -6.02
N HIS A 80 -9.88 14.59 -7.37
CA HIS A 80 -11.10 14.67 -8.19
C HIS A 80 -12.08 13.50 -7.98
N LEU A 81 -11.60 12.34 -7.53
CA LEU A 81 -12.43 11.21 -7.11
C LEU A 81 -12.34 11.00 -5.59
N ASN A 82 -12.13 12.08 -4.84
CA ASN A 82 -12.08 12.09 -3.37
C ASN A 82 -11.10 11.08 -2.77
N ARG A 83 -10.02 10.73 -3.51
CA ARG A 83 -9.05 9.71 -3.11
C ARG A 83 -9.66 8.31 -2.90
N ALA A 84 -10.78 8.02 -3.56
CA ALA A 84 -11.29 6.66 -3.69
C ALA A 84 -10.21 5.73 -4.28
N LEU A 85 -10.30 4.44 -4.02
CA LEU A 85 -9.20 3.52 -4.30
C LEU A 85 -9.62 2.38 -5.20
N VAL A 86 -8.77 2.08 -6.18
CA VAL A 86 -8.94 0.93 -7.06
C VAL A 86 -8.30 -0.30 -6.43
N THR A 87 -9.06 -1.37 -6.28
CA THR A 87 -8.58 -2.67 -5.77
C THR A 87 -9.33 -3.82 -6.45
N THR A 88 -9.03 -5.07 -6.08
CA THR A 88 -9.79 -6.24 -6.57
C THR A 88 -11.10 -6.43 -5.80
N ARG A 89 -12.12 -6.97 -6.49
CA ARG A 89 -13.38 -7.41 -5.87
C ARG A 89 -13.15 -8.29 -4.64
N GLU A 90 -12.21 -9.22 -4.74
CA GLU A 90 -11.83 -10.12 -3.65
C GLU A 90 -11.34 -9.36 -2.41
N ALA A 91 -10.51 -8.34 -2.59
CA ALA A 91 -10.03 -7.51 -1.49
C ALA A 91 -11.18 -6.71 -0.85
N MET A 92 -12.07 -6.14 -1.68
CA MET A 92 -13.26 -5.42 -1.24
C MET A 92 -14.15 -6.29 -0.34
N GLU A 93 -14.48 -7.49 -0.80
CA GLU A 93 -15.33 -8.44 -0.05
C GLU A 93 -14.65 -8.91 1.23
N ARG A 94 -13.38 -9.33 1.16
CA ARG A 94 -12.63 -9.83 2.32
C ARG A 94 -12.55 -8.81 3.45
N TYR A 95 -12.36 -7.54 3.09
CA TYR A 95 -12.20 -6.46 4.06
C TYR A 95 -13.51 -5.73 4.39
N GLY A 96 -14.63 -6.08 3.76
CA GLY A 96 -15.91 -5.39 3.94
C GLY A 96 -15.84 -3.91 3.56
N LEU A 97 -15.17 -3.59 2.46
CA LEU A 97 -14.95 -2.21 2.00
C LEU A 97 -16.21 -1.69 1.29
N GLU A 98 -16.52 -0.42 1.50
CA GLU A 98 -17.65 0.25 0.83
C GLU A 98 -17.32 0.53 -0.64
N GLU A 99 -18.06 -0.11 -1.55
CA GLU A 99 -17.97 0.13 -2.99
C GLU A 99 -18.61 1.46 -3.37
N VAL A 100 -17.94 2.22 -4.24
CA VAL A 100 -18.43 3.50 -4.77
C VAL A 100 -18.41 3.50 -6.30
N ALA A 101 -19.32 4.24 -6.92
CA ALA A 101 -19.53 4.20 -8.36
C ALA A 101 -18.84 5.36 -9.09
N ALA A 102 -17.70 5.07 -9.72
CA ALA A 102 -17.11 5.89 -10.78
C ALA A 102 -16.12 5.04 -11.60
N VAL A 103 -15.81 5.47 -12.82
CA VAL A 103 -14.74 4.86 -13.64
C VAL A 103 -13.56 5.83 -13.68
N PRO A 104 -12.42 5.51 -13.04
CA PRO A 104 -11.24 6.35 -13.11
C PRO A 104 -10.72 6.48 -14.55
N VAL A 105 -10.49 7.71 -14.98
CA VAL A 105 -9.87 8.05 -16.26
C VAL A 105 -8.66 8.95 -16.02
N PRO A 106 -7.68 9.03 -16.94
CA PRO A 106 -6.47 9.82 -16.71
C PRO A 106 -6.74 11.28 -16.30
N LYS A 107 -7.82 11.88 -16.80
CA LYS A 107 -8.25 13.26 -16.49
C LYS A 107 -9.07 13.40 -15.20
N ALA A 108 -9.59 12.31 -14.64
CA ALA A 108 -10.42 12.29 -13.43
C ALA A 108 -10.19 10.97 -12.70
N GLY A 109 -9.34 11.01 -11.67
CA GLY A 109 -8.83 9.84 -10.95
C GLY A 109 -7.32 9.64 -11.09
N GLY A 110 -6.72 10.17 -12.17
CA GLY A 110 -5.28 10.09 -12.43
C GLY A 110 -4.89 8.86 -13.25
N SER A 111 -3.73 8.94 -13.91
CA SER A 111 -3.31 7.89 -14.87
C SER A 111 -3.04 6.54 -14.18
N MET A 112 -2.52 6.55 -12.95
CA MET A 112 -2.24 5.32 -12.20
C MET A 112 -3.51 4.54 -11.86
N ALA A 113 -4.48 5.17 -11.20
CA ALA A 113 -5.76 4.54 -10.88
C ALA A 113 -6.54 4.12 -12.14
N ALA A 114 -6.53 4.96 -13.18
CA ALA A 114 -7.16 4.63 -14.46
C ALA A 114 -6.50 3.43 -15.17
N TYR A 115 -5.18 3.28 -15.05
CA TYR A 115 -4.47 2.12 -15.57
C TYR A 115 -4.79 0.87 -14.74
N ALA A 116 -4.72 0.96 -13.41
CA ALA A 116 -5.04 -0.13 -12.51
C ALA A 116 -6.48 -0.65 -12.70
N TYR A 117 -7.46 0.26 -12.84
CA TYR A 117 -8.88 -0.12 -13.01
C TYR A 117 -9.12 -0.95 -14.27
N ARG A 118 -8.33 -0.74 -15.32
CA ARG A 118 -8.43 -1.51 -16.58
C ARG A 118 -7.68 -2.83 -16.56
N ASN A 119 -6.64 -2.96 -15.74
CA ASN A 119 -5.70 -4.08 -15.79
C ASN A 119 -5.82 -5.03 -14.59
N LEU A 120 -6.42 -4.60 -13.48
CA LEU A 120 -6.77 -5.50 -12.39
C LEU A 120 -7.97 -6.36 -12.76
N GLN A 121 -7.86 -7.66 -12.53
CA GLN A 121 -8.97 -8.58 -12.67
C GLN A 121 -10.08 -8.21 -11.67
N ALA A 122 -11.31 -8.06 -12.19
CA ALA A 122 -12.49 -7.68 -11.41
C ALA A 122 -12.22 -6.43 -10.54
N ALA A 123 -11.62 -5.39 -11.14
CA ALA A 123 -11.38 -4.13 -10.47
C ALA A 123 -12.68 -3.54 -9.91
N THR A 124 -12.57 -2.90 -8.75
CA THR A 124 -13.63 -2.12 -8.11
C THR A 124 -13.05 -0.85 -7.53
N LEU A 125 -13.91 0.13 -7.28
CA LEU A 125 -13.56 1.38 -6.64
C LEU A 125 -14.19 1.39 -5.24
N VAL A 126 -13.39 1.64 -4.21
CA VAL A 126 -13.82 1.69 -2.81
C VAL A 126 -13.61 3.07 -2.22
N GLU A 127 -14.44 3.44 -1.25
CA GLU A 127 -14.40 4.76 -0.61
C GLU A 127 -13.11 4.95 0.20
N THR A 128 -12.83 4.02 1.11
CA THR A 128 -11.68 4.07 2.02
C THR A 128 -11.11 2.68 2.32
N VAL A 129 -9.88 2.62 2.85
CA VAL A 129 -9.22 1.39 3.28
C VAL A 129 -8.42 1.59 4.57
N GLN A 130 -8.06 0.49 5.23
CA GLN A 130 -7.07 0.45 6.30
C GLN A 130 -5.93 -0.53 5.93
N ALA A 131 -4.94 -0.01 5.20
CA ALA A 131 -3.80 -0.75 4.65
C ALA A 131 -2.71 -1.05 5.69
N HIS A 132 -1.92 -2.09 5.41
CA HIS A 132 -0.86 -2.59 6.30
C HIS A 132 0.48 -1.92 6.05
N ALA A 133 0.70 -1.50 4.81
CA ALA A 133 1.84 -0.74 4.36
C ALA A 133 1.39 0.16 3.21
N GLY A 134 2.22 1.13 2.86
CA GLY A 134 1.99 1.93 1.69
C GLY A 134 3.23 2.63 1.17
N ILE A 135 3.19 2.92 -0.12
CA ILE A 135 4.19 3.67 -0.87
C ILE A 135 3.52 4.86 -1.55
N ASP A 136 4.12 6.02 -1.42
CA ASP A 136 3.69 7.26 -2.05
C ASP A 136 4.80 7.79 -2.95
N ILE A 137 4.51 7.88 -4.24
CA ILE A 137 5.43 8.29 -5.30
C ILE A 137 4.95 9.65 -5.82
N GLY A 138 5.62 10.72 -5.38
CA GLY A 138 5.28 12.10 -5.76
C GLY A 138 4.33 12.78 -4.79
N ASP A 139 4.47 12.47 -3.49
CA ASP A 139 3.85 13.18 -2.37
C ASP A 139 2.32 13.37 -2.50
N THR A 140 1.63 12.32 -2.94
CA THR A 140 0.17 12.31 -3.08
C THR A 140 -0.56 12.21 -1.76
N LEU A 141 0.11 11.90 -0.65
CA LEU A 141 -0.41 11.71 0.70
C LEU A 141 -1.35 10.51 0.81
N ILE A 142 -0.84 9.40 1.35
CA ILE A 142 -1.57 8.14 1.56
C ILE A 142 -1.91 7.85 3.04
N GLY A 143 -1.55 8.76 3.96
CA GLY A 143 -1.60 8.50 5.40
C GLY A 143 -3.00 8.22 5.94
N MET A 144 -4.05 8.76 5.30
CA MET A 144 -5.45 8.49 5.64
C MET A 144 -5.86 7.03 5.39
N HIS A 145 -5.12 6.31 4.55
CA HIS A 145 -5.41 4.93 4.17
C HIS A 145 -4.65 3.90 5.01
N LEU A 146 -3.72 4.33 5.88
CA LEU A 146 -2.90 3.43 6.70
C LEU A 146 -3.59 3.10 8.03
N ARG A 147 -3.46 1.86 8.48
CA ARG A 147 -3.80 1.48 9.85
C ARG A 147 -2.98 2.30 10.85
N ARG A 148 -3.57 2.54 12.01
CA ARG A 148 -2.83 3.06 13.17
C ARG A 148 -2.07 1.90 13.83
N VAL A 149 -0.77 1.98 14.08
CA VAL A 149 0.12 3.15 13.99
C VAL A 149 1.01 3.07 12.74
N ALA A 150 0.99 4.10 11.90
CA ALA A 150 1.89 4.21 10.76
C ALA A 150 3.33 4.54 11.23
N VAL A 151 4.31 3.86 10.64
CA VAL A 151 5.74 4.00 10.93
C VAL A 151 6.49 4.19 9.62
N PRO A 152 7.16 5.33 9.40
CA PRO A 152 7.91 5.57 8.18
C PRO A 152 9.04 4.57 7.99
N VAL A 153 9.25 4.12 6.75
CA VAL A 153 10.39 3.32 6.31
C VAL A 153 11.17 4.12 5.27
N ARG A 154 12.50 4.07 5.33
CA ARG A 154 13.37 4.78 4.38
C ARG A 154 13.69 3.83 3.22
N PRO A 155 13.27 4.14 1.98
CA PRO A 155 13.68 3.35 0.82
C PRO A 155 15.17 3.59 0.51
N SER A 156 15.82 2.60 -0.10
CA SER A 156 17.16 2.80 -0.67
C SER A 156 17.13 3.78 -1.85
N ILE A 157 16.06 3.73 -2.66
CA ILE A 157 15.78 4.63 -3.78
C ILE A 157 14.79 5.70 -3.33
N ARG A 158 15.28 6.94 -3.21
CA ARG A 158 14.48 8.07 -2.71
C ARG A 158 13.64 8.78 -3.77
N THR A 159 13.89 8.49 -5.04
CA THR A 159 13.21 9.12 -6.17
C THR A 159 12.97 8.11 -7.30
N ILE A 160 11.78 8.13 -7.88
CA ILE A 160 11.43 7.37 -9.09
C ILE A 160 11.12 8.37 -10.19
N GLY A 161 11.93 8.38 -11.24
CA GLY A 161 12.02 9.53 -12.13
C GLY A 161 12.35 10.79 -11.31
N ALA A 162 11.52 11.83 -11.41
CA ALA A 162 11.63 13.04 -10.60
C ALA A 162 10.77 13.03 -9.32
N ALA A 163 9.94 12.00 -9.10
CA ALA A 163 9.05 11.93 -7.95
C ALA A 163 9.76 11.44 -6.70
N HIS A 164 9.58 12.16 -5.59
CA HIS A 164 10.01 11.71 -4.27
C HIS A 164 9.24 10.47 -3.81
N VAL A 165 9.92 9.55 -3.12
CA VAL A 165 9.33 8.32 -2.60
C VAL A 165 9.28 8.33 -1.08
N THR A 166 8.08 8.16 -0.53
CA THR A 166 7.90 7.84 0.89
C THR A 166 7.24 6.48 1.07
N MET A 167 7.61 5.79 2.14
CA MET A 167 7.03 4.50 2.49
C MET A 167 6.70 4.46 3.97
N ALA A 168 5.67 3.70 4.31
CA ALA A 168 5.32 3.44 5.70
C ALA A 168 4.78 2.01 5.85
N VAL A 169 5.07 1.44 7.00
CA VAL A 169 4.44 0.20 7.49
C VAL A 169 3.51 0.54 8.65
N THR A 170 2.72 -0.42 9.09
CA THR A 170 1.84 -0.25 10.25
C THR A 170 2.16 -1.27 11.32
N ARG A 171 1.99 -0.88 12.58
CA ARG A 171 2.16 -1.77 13.73
C ARG A 171 1.00 -1.63 14.71
N PRO A 172 0.76 -2.66 15.56
CA PRO A 172 -0.16 -2.53 16.68
C PRO A 172 0.19 -1.35 17.59
N LYS A 173 -0.85 -0.77 18.20
CA LYS A 173 -0.67 0.20 19.28
C LYS A 173 -0.01 -0.50 20.46
N LEU A 174 1.03 0.12 21.02
CA LEU A 174 1.54 -0.29 22.32
C LEU A 174 0.61 0.33 23.36
N ILE A 175 0.01 -0.52 24.19
CA ILE A 175 -0.94 -0.12 25.24
C ILE A 175 -0.39 -0.53 26.61
N GLY A 176 -1.02 -0.05 27.68
CA GLY A 176 -0.64 -0.36 29.06
C GLY A 176 0.14 0.77 29.75
N GLY A 177 0.13 0.76 31.07
CA GLY A 177 0.81 1.75 31.91
C GLY A 177 2.29 1.39 32.17
N ALA A 178 2.89 2.02 33.19
CA ALA A 178 4.33 1.92 33.47
C ALA A 178 4.90 0.51 33.73
N ARG A 179 4.04 -0.49 33.95
CA ARG A 179 4.41 -1.90 34.20
C ARG A 179 4.26 -2.80 32.97
N ALA A 180 3.78 -2.27 31.84
CA ALA A 180 3.60 -3.06 30.64
C ALA A 180 4.94 -3.52 30.06
N VAL A 181 4.98 -4.76 29.59
CA VAL A 181 6.13 -5.37 28.92
C VAL A 181 5.70 -5.76 27.51
N TYR A 182 6.56 -5.54 26.51
CA TYR A 182 6.23 -5.71 25.08
C TYR A 182 7.00 -6.85 24.40
N THR A 183 7.85 -7.53 25.17
CA THR A 183 8.60 -8.72 24.77
C THR A 183 8.55 -9.70 25.92
N LEU A 184 8.26 -10.97 25.65
CA LEU A 184 8.37 -12.01 26.67
C LEU A 184 9.84 -12.16 27.06
N ASP A 185 10.08 -12.30 28.36
CA ASP A 185 11.37 -12.71 28.86
C ASP A 185 11.57 -14.19 28.50
N PRO A 186 12.58 -14.54 27.69
CA PRO A 186 12.82 -15.92 27.29
C PRO A 186 13.24 -16.83 28.45
N GLU A 187 13.65 -16.28 29.59
CA GLU A 187 14.09 -17.03 30.77
C GLU A 187 12.93 -17.36 31.74
N LEU A 188 11.77 -16.74 31.55
CA LEU A 188 10.57 -17.01 32.36
C LEU A 188 9.81 -18.22 31.80
N PRO A 189 9.52 -19.27 32.61
CA PRO A 189 8.82 -20.45 32.14
C PRO A 189 7.41 -20.10 31.67
N ALA A 190 7.00 -20.63 30.52
CA ALA A 190 5.61 -20.59 30.10
C ALA A 190 4.76 -21.30 31.16
N VAL A 191 3.74 -20.62 31.68
CA VAL A 191 2.81 -21.22 32.64
C VAL A 191 2.13 -22.39 31.95
N ALA A 192 2.40 -23.61 32.41
CA ALA A 192 1.72 -24.80 31.93
C ALA A 192 0.21 -24.61 32.13
N SER A 193 -0.58 -24.73 31.07
CA SER A 193 -2.03 -24.69 31.15
C SER A 193 -2.51 -25.88 31.98
N ASN A 194 -2.79 -25.66 33.26
CA ASN A 194 -3.49 -26.65 34.07
C ASN A 194 -4.95 -26.71 33.62
N PRO A 195 -5.46 -27.85 33.14
CA PRO A 195 -6.87 -28.04 32.93
C PRO A 195 -7.48 -28.42 34.29
N GLU A 196 -7.80 -27.44 35.14
CA GLU A 196 -8.79 -27.55 36.23
C GLU A 196 -8.67 -26.35 37.19
N SER A 197 -9.62 -25.42 37.14
CA SER A 197 -10.57 -25.18 38.26
C SER A 197 -11.40 -23.90 38.02
N PRO A 198 -12.68 -23.89 38.43
CA PRO A 198 -13.65 -22.87 38.05
C PRO A 198 -13.66 -21.69 39.04
N GLY A 199 -13.78 -20.48 38.50
CA GLY A 199 -14.33 -19.33 39.21
C GLY A 199 -13.33 -18.47 39.99
N SER A 200 -12.96 -17.34 39.40
CA SER A 200 -12.84 -16.10 40.19
C SER A 200 -13.23 -14.93 39.30
N THR A 201 -14.38 -14.33 39.61
CA THR A 201 -14.80 -13.04 39.04
C THR A 201 -13.86 -11.95 39.55
N CYS A 202 -13.25 -11.18 38.64
CA CYS A 202 -12.49 -9.98 39.01
C CYS A 202 -13.47 -8.87 39.43
N GLU A 203 -13.35 -8.41 40.68
CA GLU A 203 -13.80 -7.08 41.13
C GLU A 203 -12.76 -6.02 40.77
#